data_AF-A0A967L5T8-F1
#
_entry.id   AF-A0A967L5T8-F1
#
_cell.length_a   1.000
_cell.length_b   1.000
_cell.length_c   1.000
_cell.angle_alpha   90.00
_cell.angle_beta   90.00
_cell.angle_gamma   90.00
#
_symmetry.space_group_name_H-M   'P 1'
#
loop_
_entity.id
_entity.type
_entity.pdbx_description
1 polymer ?
#
loop_
_entity_poly.entity_id
_entity_poly.type
_entity_poly.pdbx_seq_one_letter_code
_entity_poly.pdbx_strand_id
1 'polypeptide(L)'
;YCSPLERAVLTMSWLLMPRAGDRTLPLLFPGELQEIHQGMLHGRPHTEWKAAMDGQDPMTFRSPGGENWLDVQNRVTRYFQDT
;
A
#
# COMPACT_ATOMS: atom_id res chain seq x y z
N TYR A 1 2.87 -13.54 0.82
CA TYR A 1 2.88 -12.28 0.06
C TYR A 1 3.21 -11.12 1.00
N CYS A 2 3.93 -10.11 0.52
CA CYS A 2 4.27 -8.90 1.27
C CYS A 2 4.42 -7.71 0.31
N SER A 3 4.25 -6.48 0.78
CA SER A 3 4.62 -5.30 -0.01
C SER A 3 6.14 -5.24 -0.21
N PRO A 4 6.67 -4.81 -1.38
CA PRO A 4 8.10 -4.64 -1.61
C PRO A 4 8.69 -3.43 -0.88
N LEU A 5 7.87 -2.62 -0.21
CA LEU A 5 8.33 -1.45 0.53
C LEU A 5 9.15 -1.87 1.76
N GLU A 6 10.30 -1.22 1.97
CA GLU A 6 11.25 -1.55 3.04
C GLU A 6 10.58 -1.73 4.40
N ARG A 7 9.69 -0.80 4.79
CA ARG A 7 8.94 -0.90 6.07
C ARG A 7 8.19 -2.22 6.23
N ALA A 8 7.55 -2.71 5.15
CA ALA A 8 6.78 -3.94 5.18
C ALA A 8 7.69 -5.18 5.18
N VAL A 9 8.78 -5.14 4.41
CA VAL A 9 9.81 -6.19 4.38
C VAL A 9 10.47 -6.35 5.75
N LEU A 10 10.80 -5.23 6.40
CA LEU A 10 11.33 -5.23 7.76
C LEU A 10 10.32 -5.84 8.72
N THR A 11 9.07 -5.39 8.72
CA THR A 11 8.02 -5.99 9.56
C THR A 11 7.88 -7.50 9.31
N MET A 12 7.90 -7.95 8.06
CA MET A 12 7.84 -9.38 7.72
C MET A 12 9.04 -10.15 8.29
N SER A 13 10.24 -9.58 8.20
CA SER A 13 11.45 -10.19 8.76
C SER A 13 11.36 -10.35 10.28
N TRP A 14 10.85 -9.33 10.99
CA TRP A 14 10.63 -9.39 12.43
C TRP A 14 9.59 -10.47 12.82
N LEU A 15 8.53 -10.63 12.02
CA LEU A 15 7.51 -11.66 12.25
C LEU A 15 8.03 -13.09 12.05
N LEU A 16 8.92 -13.29 11.07
CA LEU A 16 9.51 -14.58 10.74
C LEU A 16 10.71 -14.94 11.62
N MET A 17 11.35 -13.95 12.24
CA MET A 17 12.51 -14.16 13.12
C MET A 17 12.24 -15.19 14.24
N PRO A 18 11.15 -15.18 15.02
CA PRO A 18 10.90 -16.22 16.02
C PRO A 18 10.44 -17.57 15.43
N ARG A 19 10.15 -17.64 14.12
CA ARG A 19 9.52 -18.81 13.48
C ARG A 19 10.50 -19.54 12.57
N ALA A 20 11.45 -20.27 13.15
CA ALA A 20 12.55 -20.89 12.40
C ALA A 20 12.10 -21.76 11.20
N GLY A 21 10.97 -22.46 11.32
CA GLY A 21 10.39 -23.25 10.22
C GLY A 21 9.78 -22.42 9.10
N ASP A 22 9.36 -21.19 9.37
CA ASP A 22 8.67 -20.32 8.41
C ASP A 22 9.64 -19.43 7.62
N ARG A 23 10.92 -19.36 8.04
CA ARG A 23 11.94 -18.53 7.37
C ARG A 23 12.28 -18.99 5.95
N THR A 24 11.96 -20.24 5.61
CA THR A 24 12.18 -20.82 4.28
C THR A 24 10.93 -20.73 3.39
N LEU A 25 9.82 -20.20 3.90
CA LEU A 25 8.61 -20.02 3.10
C LEU A 25 8.91 -19.12 1.89
N PRO A 26 8.42 -19.47 0.69
CA PRO A 26 8.58 -18.61 -0.47
C PRO A 26 7.79 -17.31 -0.25
N LEU A 27 8.53 -16.20 -0.15
CA LEU A 27 7.94 -14.87 -0.05
C LEU A 27 7.89 -14.22 -1.42
N LEU A 28 6.69 -13.76 -1.78
CA LEU A 28 6.45 -12.96 -2.98
C LEU A 28 6.20 -11.51 -2.58
N PHE A 29 6.86 -10.58 -3.29
CA PHE A 29 6.82 -9.14 -3.05
C PHE A 29 6.18 -8.37 -4.22
N PRO A 30 4.90 -8.62 -4.55
CA PRO A 30 4.23 -7.99 -5.69
C PRO A 30 4.09 -6.47 -5.53
N GLY A 31 4.28 -5.74 -6.63
CA GLY A 31 4.16 -4.28 -6.66
C GLY A 31 2.75 -3.78 -6.35
N GLU A 32 1.75 -4.63 -6.56
CA GLU A 32 0.33 -4.35 -6.36
C GLU A 32 -0.02 -4.18 -4.88
N LEU A 33 0.76 -4.78 -3.97
CA LEU A 33 0.65 -4.64 -2.52
C LEU A 33 1.39 -3.41 -1.97
N GLN A 34 1.87 -2.51 -2.82
CA GLN A 34 2.37 -1.22 -2.36
C GLN A 34 1.24 -0.37 -1.74
N GLU A 35 1.63 0.60 -0.94
CA GLU A 35 0.73 1.62 -0.39
C GLU A 35 0.04 2.42 -1.51
N ILE A 36 -1.04 3.11 -1.18
CA ILE A 36 -1.64 4.10 -2.07
C ILE A 36 -0.60 5.15 -2.51
N HIS A 37 -0.49 5.38 -3.81
CA HIS A 37 0.37 6.44 -4.32
C HIS A 37 -0.25 7.81 -4.06
N GLN A 38 0.38 8.58 -3.18
CA GLN A 38 -0.16 9.84 -2.68
C GLN A 38 0.09 11.06 -3.60
N GLY A 39 0.79 10.88 -4.72
CA GLY A 39 1.09 11.97 -5.66
C GLY A 39 1.70 13.19 -4.96
N MET A 40 1.21 14.39 -5.29
CA MET A 40 1.69 15.65 -4.68
C MET A 40 1.50 15.77 -3.16
N LEU A 41 0.62 14.96 -2.57
CA LEU A 41 0.38 14.97 -1.12
C LEU A 41 1.33 14.05 -0.35
N HIS A 42 2.24 13.36 -1.03
CA HIS A 42 3.24 12.53 -0.39
C HIS A 42 4.11 13.37 0.55
N GLY A 43 4.25 12.93 1.81
CA GLY A 43 5.02 13.62 2.85
C GLY A 43 4.38 14.89 3.41
N ARG A 44 3.17 15.25 2.96
CA ARG A 44 2.42 16.40 3.50
C ARG A 44 1.74 16.05 4.82
N PRO A 45 1.57 17.04 5.72
CA PRO A 45 0.90 16.82 7.00
C PRO A 45 -0.59 16.50 6.81
N HIS A 46 -1.18 15.86 7.82
CA HIS A 46 -2.58 15.46 7.80
C HIS A 46 -3.56 16.64 7.59
N THR A 47 -3.20 17.85 8.04
CA THR A 47 -4.01 19.06 7.84
C THR A 47 -4.12 19.46 6.37
N GLU A 48 -3.04 19.35 5.60
CA GLU A 48 -3.05 19.58 4.15
C GLU A 48 -3.87 18.52 3.42
N TRP A 49 -3.79 17.25 3.86
CA TRP A 49 -4.65 16.18 3.36
C TRP A 49 -6.12 16.48 3.57
N LYS A 50 -6.50 16.88 4.79
CA LYS A 50 -7.88 17.19 5.13
C LYS A 50 -8.41 18.37 4.32
N ALA A 51 -7.59 19.41 4.14
CA ALA A 51 -7.95 20.57 3.32
C ALA A 51 -8.11 20.19 1.84
N ALA A 52 -7.24 19.32 1.31
CA ALA A 52 -7.33 18.87 -0.08
C ALA A 52 -8.57 18.00 -0.34
N MET A 53 -9.01 17.22 0.65
CA MET A 53 -10.19 16.34 0.57
C MET A 53 -11.51 17.01 0.98
N ASP A 54 -11.50 18.29 1.35
CA ASP A 54 -12.69 18.95 1.90
C ASP A 54 -13.86 18.92 0.90
N GLY A 55 -15.01 18.41 1.35
CA GLY A 55 -16.19 18.22 0.52
C GLY A 55 -16.10 17.11 -0.55
N GLN A 56 -15.05 16.29 -0.55
CA GLN A 56 -14.88 15.16 -1.48
C GLN A 56 -15.09 13.81 -0.78
N ASP A 57 -15.55 12.81 -1.52
CA ASP A 57 -15.61 11.43 -1.04
C ASP A 57 -14.18 10.86 -0.92
N PRO A 58 -13.74 10.43 0.28
CA PRO A 58 -12.43 9.84 0.47
C PRO A 58 -12.12 8.70 -0.49
N MET A 59 -13.13 7.89 -0.88
CA MET A 59 -12.91 6.73 -1.76
C MET A 59 -12.49 7.14 -3.18
N THR A 60 -12.97 8.29 -3.65
CA THR A 60 -12.80 8.74 -5.04
C THR A 60 -11.78 9.86 -5.17
N PHE A 61 -11.47 10.56 -4.07
CA PHE A 61 -10.45 11.60 -4.03
C PHE A 61 -9.11 11.11 -4.56
N ARG A 62 -8.60 11.81 -5.57
CA ARG A 62 -7.29 11.54 -6.18
C ARG A 62 -6.45 12.79 -6.14
N SER A 63 -5.31 12.73 -5.45
CA SER A 63 -4.30 13.80 -5.54
C SER A 63 -3.65 13.81 -6.93
N PRO A 64 -3.19 14.97 -7.43
CA PRO A 64 -2.50 15.00 -8.72
C PRO A 64 -1.27 14.08 -8.74
N GLY A 65 -1.21 13.22 -9.76
CA GLY A 65 -0.19 12.19 -9.90
C GLY A 65 -0.36 10.96 -8.99
N GLY A 66 -1.39 10.93 -8.14
CA GLY A 66 -1.67 9.85 -7.20
C GLY A 66 -2.76 8.87 -7.65
N GLU A 67 -3.10 7.97 -6.73
CA GLU A 67 -4.18 6.99 -6.78
C GLU A 67 -5.32 7.44 -5.83
N ASN A 68 -6.54 7.01 -6.12
CA ASN A 68 -7.62 6.97 -5.14
C ASN A 68 -7.80 5.55 -4.58
N TRP A 69 -8.68 5.37 -3.59
CA TRP A 69 -8.88 4.05 -2.97
C TRP A 69 -9.50 3.03 -3.93
N LEU A 70 -10.32 3.46 -4.89
CA LEU A 70 -10.86 2.55 -5.92
C LEU A 70 -9.75 2.01 -6.83
N ASP A 71 -8.76 2.81 -7.19
CA ASP A 71 -7.60 2.35 -7.96
C ASP A 71 -6.81 1.28 -7.20
N VAL A 72 -6.56 1.52 -5.91
CA VAL A 72 -5.87 0.59 -5.03
C VAL A 72 -6.66 -0.71 -4.90
N GLN A 73 -7.97 -0.63 -4.65
CA GLN A 73 -8.84 -1.79 -4.58
C GLN A 73 -8.79 -2.60 -5.87
N ASN A 74 -8.95 -1.94 -7.02
CA ASN A 74 -8.92 -2.61 -8.33
C ASN A 74 -7.57 -3.28 -8.60
N ARG A 75 -6.45 -2.61 -8.29
CA ARG A 75 -5.10 -3.15 -8.47
C ARG A 75 -4.88 -4.41 -7.62
N VAL A 76 -5.23 -4.35 -6.34
CA VAL A 76 -5.05 -5.47 -5.40
C VAL A 76 -6.02 -6.61 -5.73
N THR A 77 -7.28 -6.32 -6.03
CA THR A 77 -8.27 -7.35 -6.41
C THR A 77 -7.85 -8.06 -7.69
N ARG A 78 -7.40 -7.33 -8.71
CA ARG A 78 -6.93 -7.94 -9.97
C ARG A 78 -5.75 -8.86 -9.74
N TYR A 79 -4.75 -8.43 -8.96
CA TYR A 79 -3.60 -9.27 -8.62
C TYR A 79 -4.01 -10.63 -8.04
N PHE A 80 -4.95 -10.65 -7.09
CA PHE A 80 -5.43 -11.89 -6.48
C PHE A 80 -6.38 -12.71 -7.35
N GLN A 81 -6.99 -12.12 -8.39
CA GLN A 81 -7.80 -12.87 -9.36
C GLN A 81 -6.93 -13.55 -10.43
N ASP A 82 -5.80 -12.92 -10.78
CA ASP A 82 -4.90 -13.39 -11.83
C ASP A 82 -3.81 -14.36 -11.31
N THR A 83 -3.67 -14.51 -9.99
CA THR A 83 -2.68 -15.40 -9.32
C THR A 83 -3.32 -16.69 -8.83
#